data_AF-A0AA39ZPF3-F1
#
_entry.id   AF-A0AA39ZPF3-F1
#
_cell.length_a   1.000
_cell.length_b   1.000
_cell.length_c   1.000
_cell.angle_alpha   90.00
_cell.angle_beta   90.00
_cell.angle_gamma   90.00
#
_symmetry.space_group_name_H-M   'P 1'
#
loop_
_entity.id
_entity.type
_entity.pdbx_description
1 polymer ?
#
loop_
_entity_poly.entity_id
_entity_poly.type
_entity_poly.pdbx_seq_one_letter_code
_entity_poly.pdbx_strand_id
1 'polypeptide(L)'
;MGQRLLLFNYNRYSLLGRPNIPRSPDLPVCTPEQVEAPDVLEATARKYQLVLDQQPGDITFVNNHAIVHSREAFHDDAEHVRHLVRLWLRNNEMAWDLPRELQYSSKKLFYNSEVEEQWNITPQPRLTFKIFETLGP
;
A
#
# COMPACT_ATOMS: atom_id res chain seq x y z
N MET A 1 26.47 -12.45 -13.27
CA MET A 1 26.12 -11.16 -12.64
C MET A 1 24.66 -10.87 -12.98
N GLY A 2 23.63 -11.10 -12.18
CA GLY A 2 23.46 -11.41 -10.77
C GLY A 2 22.12 -10.77 -10.39
N GLN A 3 21.00 -11.48 -10.64
CA GLN A 3 19.66 -10.91 -10.51
C GLN A 3 19.37 -10.57 -9.04
N ARG A 4 19.47 -9.29 -8.69
CA ARG A 4 18.92 -8.75 -7.44
C ARG A 4 17.70 -7.92 -7.81
N LEU A 5 16.53 -8.55 -7.83
CA LEU A 5 15.29 -7.84 -8.13
C LEU A 5 14.43 -7.80 -6.86
N LEU A 6 14.31 -6.61 -6.27
CA LEU A 6 13.31 -6.28 -5.26
C LEU A 6 12.35 -5.26 -5.91
N LEU A 7 11.07 -5.62 -6.08
CA LEU A 7 10.02 -4.70 -6.53
C LEU A 7 8.88 -4.74 -5.53
N PHE A 8 8.63 -3.64 -4.85
CA PHE A 8 7.62 -3.63 -3.80
C PHE A 8 6.25 -3.19 -4.35
N ASN A 9 5.20 -3.81 -3.83
CA ASN A 9 3.93 -3.21 -3.46
C ASN A 9 3.34 -4.23 -2.48
N TYR A 10 3.53 -3.98 -1.19
CA TYR A 10 3.51 -4.99 -0.14
C TYR A 10 2.26 -4.84 0.74
N ASN A 11 1.58 -5.96 0.95
CA ASN A 11 0.52 -6.10 1.94
C ASN A 11 0.54 -7.54 2.46
N ARG A 12 0.92 -7.73 3.74
CA ARG A 12 0.98 -9.07 4.33
C ARG A 12 -0.38 -9.73 4.47
N TYR A 13 -1.46 -8.97 4.59
CA TYR A 13 -2.80 -9.49 4.84
C TYR A 13 -3.37 -10.25 3.64
N SER A 14 -2.91 -9.96 2.42
CA SER A 14 -3.27 -10.75 1.24
C SER A 14 -2.73 -12.19 1.32
N LEU A 15 -1.63 -12.40 2.05
CA LEU A 15 -1.00 -13.71 2.23
C LEU A 15 -1.48 -14.40 3.51
N LEU A 16 -1.51 -13.68 4.63
CA LEU A 16 -1.71 -14.26 5.96
C LEU A 16 -3.13 -14.07 6.51
N GLY A 17 -3.96 -13.24 5.87
CA GLY A 17 -5.24 -12.80 6.44
C GLY A 17 -5.07 -11.90 7.66
N ARG A 18 -6.19 -11.53 8.26
CA ARG A 18 -6.29 -10.79 9.54
C ARG A 18 -7.58 -11.20 10.28
N PRO A 19 -7.76 -10.87 11.57
CA PRO A 19 -8.89 -11.37 12.37
C PRO A 19 -10.29 -11.21 11.72
N ASN A 20 -10.51 -10.14 10.96
CA ASN A 20 -11.81 -9.86 10.29
C ASN A 20 -11.81 -10.11 8.78
N ILE A 21 -10.67 -10.52 8.19
CA ILE A 21 -10.58 -10.89 6.79
C ILE A 21 -9.73 -12.17 6.76
N PRO A 22 -10.36 -13.35 6.89
CA PRO A 22 -9.64 -14.60 6.93
C PRO A 22 -8.93 -14.82 5.60
N ARG A 23 -7.80 -15.53 5.67
CA ARG A 23 -7.10 -16.01 4.47
C ARG A 23 -8.04 -16.95 3.69
N SER A 24 -8.02 -16.88 2.36
CA SER A 24 -8.78 -17.82 1.54
C SER A 24 -8.34 -19.27 1.82
N PRO A 25 -9.28 -20.20 2.05
CA PRO A 25 -8.95 -21.62 2.25
C PRO A 25 -8.39 -22.29 0.99
N ASP A 26 -8.58 -21.69 -0.19
CA ASP A 26 -8.06 -22.21 -1.46
C ASP A 26 -6.54 -21.99 -1.63
N LEU A 27 -5.92 -21.19 -0.75
CA LEU A 27 -4.49 -20.92 -0.81
C LEU A 27 -3.69 -22.01 -0.07
N PRO A 28 -2.55 -22.46 -0.62
CA PRO A 28 -1.67 -23.41 0.06
C PRO A 28 -1.22 -22.90 1.43
N VAL A 29 -1.05 -23.78 2.42
CA VAL A 29 -0.51 -23.39 3.74
C VAL A 29 0.84 -22.69 3.56
N CYS A 30 1.04 -21.57 4.26
CA CYS A 30 2.32 -20.87 4.22
C CYS A 30 3.39 -21.70 4.92
N THR A 31 4.58 -21.78 4.31
CA THR A 31 5.74 -22.34 5.00
C THR A 31 6.18 -21.40 6.13
N PRO A 32 6.91 -21.89 7.14
CA PRO A 32 7.47 -21.04 8.20
C PRO A 32 8.26 -19.85 7.63
N GLU A 33 9.03 -20.05 6.57
CA GLU A 33 9.84 -19.00 5.92
C GLU A 33 8.97 -17.95 5.22
N GLN A 34 7.83 -18.35 4.65
CA GLN A 34 6.87 -17.42 4.05
C GLN A 34 6.15 -16.55 5.10
N VAL A 35 6.02 -17.04 6.33
CA VAL A 35 5.48 -16.27 7.46
C VAL A 35 6.55 -15.33 8.00
N GLU A 36 7.78 -15.82 8.14
CA GLU A 36 8.92 -15.05 8.65
C GLU A 36 9.34 -13.90 7.71
N ALA A 37 9.29 -14.09 6.39
CA ALA A 37 9.75 -13.08 5.43
C ALA A 37 9.00 -11.72 5.55
N PRO A 38 7.65 -11.68 5.65
CA PRO A 38 6.90 -10.48 6.03
C PRO A 38 7.39 -9.83 7.33
N ASP A 39 7.66 -10.61 8.37
CA ASP A 39 8.10 -10.08 9.67
C ASP A 39 9.48 -9.43 9.58
N VAL A 40 10.41 -10.07 8.89
CA VAL A 40 11.76 -9.53 8.63
C VAL A 40 11.68 -8.25 7.81
N LEU A 41 10.82 -8.20 6.79
CA LEU A 41 10.62 -7.00 5.98
C LEU A 41 10.10 -5.84 6.83
N GLU A 42 9.06 -6.06 7.64
CA GLU A 42 8.47 -5.02 8.50
C GLU A 42 9.44 -4.55 9.58
N ALA A 43 10.16 -5.47 10.24
CA ALA A 43 11.18 -5.13 11.22
C ALA A 43 12.32 -4.30 10.59
N THR A 44 12.75 -4.68 9.39
CA THR A 44 13.77 -3.94 8.63
C THR A 44 13.27 -2.56 8.22
N ALA A 45 12.05 -2.48 7.69
CA ALA A 45 11.43 -1.22 7.28
C ALA A 45 11.33 -0.26 8.48
N ARG A 46 10.85 -0.73 9.64
CA ARG A 46 10.77 0.07 10.88
C ARG A 46 12.14 0.54 11.36
N LYS A 47 13.16 -0.32 11.31
CA LYS A 47 14.52 0.03 11.74
C LYS A 47 15.15 1.14 10.89
N TYR A 48 14.84 1.18 9.59
CA TYR A 48 15.42 2.12 8.64
C TYR A 48 14.41 3.15 8.11
N GLN A 49 13.30 3.36 8.82
CA GLN A 49 12.24 4.25 8.36
C GLN A 49 12.68 5.71 8.41
N LEU A 50 12.19 6.49 7.43
CA LEU A 50 12.21 7.93 7.45
C LEU A 50 10.80 8.42 7.84
N VAL A 51 10.72 9.25 8.87
CA VAL A 51 9.46 9.91 9.25
C VAL A 51 9.39 11.25 8.52
N LEU A 52 8.31 11.45 7.76
CA LEU A 52 8.04 12.69 7.06
C LEU A 52 7.03 13.52 7.86
N ASP A 53 7.43 14.74 8.22
CA ASP A 53 6.54 15.72 8.84
C ASP A 53 5.77 16.51 7.77
N GLN A 54 4.77 15.86 7.16
CA GLN A 54 3.99 16.45 6.07
C GLN A 54 3.10 17.59 6.57
N GLN A 55 3.28 18.77 5.98
CA GLN A 55 2.45 19.95 6.23
C GLN A 55 1.38 20.14 5.15
N PRO A 56 0.30 20.89 5.42
CA PRO A 56 -0.69 21.24 4.41
C PRO A 56 -0.04 21.93 3.20
N GLY A 57 -0.24 21.36 2.01
CA GLY A 57 0.35 21.84 0.75
C GLY A 57 1.60 21.06 0.31
N ASP A 58 2.19 20.24 1.19
CA ASP A 58 3.31 19.39 0.80
C ASP A 58 2.90 18.31 -0.19
N ILE A 59 3.79 18.04 -1.15
CA ILE A 59 3.63 16.99 -2.14
C ILE A 59 4.74 15.96 -1.95
N THR A 60 4.36 14.70 -1.74
CA THR A 60 5.30 13.59 -1.59
C THR A 60 5.21 12.65 -2.77
N PHE A 61 6.32 12.48 -3.48
CA PHE A 61 6.46 11.50 -4.55
C PHE A 61 7.09 10.22 -4.00
N VAL A 62 6.42 9.09 -4.22
CA VAL A 62 6.91 7.78 -3.79
C VAL A 62 7.02 6.88 -5.01
N ASN A 63 8.22 6.34 -5.27
CA ASN A 63 8.36 5.23 -6.21
C ASN A 63 7.83 3.96 -5.53
N ASN A 64 6.61 3.59 -5.89
CA ASN A 64 5.88 2.49 -5.28
C ASN A 64 6.61 1.13 -5.39
N HIS A 65 7.51 0.97 -6.37
CA HIS A 65 8.33 -0.24 -6.54
C HIS A 65 9.65 -0.23 -5.80
N ALA A 66 10.07 0.91 -5.27
CA ALA A 66 11.35 1.09 -4.59
C ALA A 66 11.22 1.45 -3.10
N ILE A 67 10.05 1.92 -2.65
CA ILE A 67 9.86 2.40 -1.29
C ILE A 67 8.54 1.87 -0.73
N VAL A 68 8.62 1.13 0.39
CA VAL A 68 7.45 0.85 1.22
C VAL A 68 7.10 2.11 2.02
N HIS A 69 5.80 2.39 2.13
CA HIS A 69 5.31 3.56 2.83
C HIS A 69 4.14 3.15 3.73
N SER A 70 4.06 3.80 4.88
CA SER A 70 3.00 3.55 5.86
C SER A 70 2.64 4.85 6.56
N ARG A 71 1.69 4.75 7.49
CA ARG A 71 1.26 5.86 8.33
C ARG A 71 1.02 5.32 9.74
N GLU A 72 1.48 6.05 10.74
CA GLU A 72 1.18 5.76 12.14
C GLU A 72 -0.30 6.01 12.47
N ALA A 73 -0.82 5.38 13.52
CA ALA A 73 -2.18 5.63 13.98
C ALA A 73 -2.39 7.11 14.35
N PHE A 74 -3.54 7.67 14.00
CA PHE A 74 -3.94 9.03 14.39
C PHE A 74 -5.45 9.03 14.68
N HIS A 75 -5.90 10.03 15.43
CA HIS A 75 -7.31 10.31 15.66
C HIS A 75 -7.64 11.68 15.06
N ASP A 76 -8.74 11.76 14.31
CA ASP A 76 -9.29 13.06 13.89
C ASP A 76 -10.11 13.66 15.05
N ASP A 77 -10.23 14.98 15.07
CA ASP A 77 -11.18 15.69 15.92
C ASP A 77 -12.17 16.52 15.07
N ALA A 78 -13.03 17.30 15.73
CA ALA A 78 -14.06 18.08 15.05
C ALA A 78 -13.51 19.20 14.15
N GLU A 79 -12.31 19.71 14.47
CA GLU A 79 -11.66 20.85 13.79
C GLU A 79 -10.48 20.38 12.91
N HIS A 80 -9.85 19.26 13.25
CA HIS A 80 -8.67 18.71 12.60
C HIS A 80 -8.96 17.33 12.01
N VAL A 81 -9.27 17.33 10.72
CA VAL A 81 -9.53 16.13 9.93
C VAL A 81 -8.44 16.01 8.87
N ARG A 82 -7.65 14.92 8.88
CA ARG A 82 -6.60 14.74 7.87
C ARG A 82 -7.22 14.51 6.49
N HIS A 83 -6.88 15.37 5.54
CA HIS A 83 -7.26 15.25 4.13
C HIS A 83 -6.02 15.05 3.26
N LEU A 84 -5.99 13.96 2.48
CA LEU A 84 -4.87 13.63 1.59
C LEU A 84 -5.40 13.21 0.23
N VAL A 85 -4.92 13.85 -0.83
CA VAL A 85 -5.16 13.44 -2.21
C VAL A 85 -4.01 12.55 -2.67
N ARG A 86 -4.33 11.38 -3.24
CA ARG A 86 -3.34 10.44 -3.77
C ARG A 86 -3.54 10.23 -5.26
N LEU A 87 -2.49 10.43 -6.03
CA LEU A 87 -2.45 10.16 -7.46
C LEU A 87 -1.53 8.97 -7.72
N TRP A 88 -1.97 8.06 -8.59
CA TRP A 88 -1.14 6.98 -9.12
C TRP A 88 -0.64 7.41 -10.49
N LEU A 89 0.68 7.53 -10.63
CA LEU A 89 1.32 8.03 -11.86
C LEU A 89 2.09 6.90 -12.53
N ARG A 90 2.03 6.85 -13.86
CA ARG A 90 2.84 5.95 -14.70
C ARG A 90 3.35 6.72 -15.92
N ASN A 91 4.66 6.67 -16.12
CA ASN A 91 5.28 7.09 -17.38
C ASN A 91 5.59 5.82 -18.20
N ASN A 92 5.01 5.68 -19.39
CA ASN A 92 5.18 4.48 -20.22
C ASN A 92 6.62 4.28 -20.74
N GLU A 93 7.38 5.36 -20.88
CA GLU A 93 8.76 5.34 -21.37
C GLU A 93 9.77 5.00 -20.26
N MET A 94 9.45 5.37 -19.01
CA MET A 94 10.33 5.20 -17.84
C MET A 94 9.86 4.11 -16.86
N ALA A 95 8.73 3.46 -17.12
CA ALA A 95 8.21 2.41 -16.26
C ALA A 95 9.19 1.24 -16.17
N TRP A 96 9.33 0.67 -14.98
CA TRP A 96 10.13 -0.54 -14.79
C TRP A 96 9.45 -1.73 -15.48
N ASP A 97 10.28 -2.64 -15.99
CA ASP A 97 9.81 -3.92 -16.52
C ASP A 97 9.24 -4.76 -15.39
N LEU A 98 7.92 -4.92 -15.41
CA LEU A 98 7.22 -5.69 -14.40
C LEU A 98 7.26 -7.18 -14.71
N PRO A 99 7.53 -8.03 -13.70
CA PRO A 99 7.29 -9.47 -13.79
C PRO A 99 5.86 -9.77 -14.24
N ARG A 100 5.67 -10.89 -14.95
CA ARG A 100 4.39 -11.28 -15.55
C ARG A 100 3.24 -11.24 -14.54
N GLU A 101 3.53 -11.64 -13.31
CA GLU A 101 2.63 -11.72 -12.17
C GLU A 101 2.04 -10.36 -11.79
N LEU A 102 2.80 -9.27 -11.99
CA LEU A 102 2.40 -7.90 -11.66
C LEU A 102 1.80 -7.14 -12.87
N GLN A 103 1.91 -7.67 -14.08
CA GLN A 103 1.42 -6.99 -15.28
C GLN A 103 -0.11 -6.89 -15.31
N TYR A 104 -0.84 -7.90 -14.84
CA TYR A 104 -2.31 -7.89 -14.86
C TYR A 104 -2.88 -6.78 -13.96
N SER A 105 -2.44 -6.73 -12.70
CA SER A 105 -2.88 -5.71 -11.75
C SER A 105 -2.47 -4.31 -12.18
N SER A 106 -1.26 -4.14 -12.72
CA SER A 106 -0.81 -2.87 -13.30
C SER A 106 -1.70 -2.44 -14.48
N LYS A 107 -2.05 -3.35 -15.40
CA LYS A 107 -2.92 -3.02 -16.54
C LYS A 107 -4.32 -2.61 -16.07
N LYS A 108 -4.88 -3.34 -15.11
CA LYS A 108 -6.17 -3.01 -14.51
C LYS A 108 -6.16 -1.64 -13.80
N LEU A 109 -5.04 -1.23 -13.21
CA LEU A 109 -4.95 0.06 -12.54
C LEU A 109 -4.89 1.24 -13.53
N PHE A 110 -4.12 1.12 -14.63
CA PHE A 110 -3.84 2.25 -15.53
C PHE A 110 -4.62 2.26 -16.84
N TYR A 111 -5.20 1.13 -17.26
CA TYR A 111 -5.85 0.99 -18.57
C TYR A 111 -7.23 0.32 -18.48
N ASN A 112 -7.87 0.33 -17.30
CA ASN A 112 -9.22 -0.19 -17.18
C ASN A 112 -10.24 0.84 -17.68
N SER A 113 -10.75 0.64 -18.89
CA SER A 113 -11.76 1.47 -19.53
C SER A 113 -13.17 1.32 -18.94
N GLU A 114 -13.39 0.35 -18.04
CA GLU A 114 -14.66 0.16 -17.34
C GLU A 114 -14.83 1.12 -16.15
N VAL A 115 -13.76 1.79 -15.71
CA VAL A 115 -13.79 2.73 -14.60
C VAL A 115 -13.94 4.14 -15.15
N GLU A 116 -15.03 4.81 -14.80
CA GLU A 116 -15.23 6.21 -15.13
C GLU A 116 -14.24 7.11 -14.37
N GLU A 117 -13.84 8.21 -15.00
CA GLU A 117 -12.97 9.20 -14.38
C GLU A 117 -13.70 9.91 -13.23
N GLN A 118 -13.23 9.70 -12.00
CA GLN A 118 -13.81 10.32 -10.81
C GLN A 118 -12.78 11.23 -10.11
N TRP A 119 -13.05 12.54 -10.14
CA TRP A 119 -12.27 13.53 -9.42
C TRP A 119 -12.91 13.82 -8.06
N ASN A 120 -12.34 13.24 -6.99
CA ASN A 120 -12.77 13.48 -5.60
C ASN A 120 -12.27 14.85 -5.08
N ILE A 121 -12.61 15.93 -5.78
CA ILE A 121 -12.19 17.32 -5.47
C ILE A 121 -12.95 17.86 -4.26
N THR A 122 -14.19 17.41 -4.07
CA THR A 122 -14.96 17.68 -2.85
C THR A 122 -14.77 16.55 -1.85
N PRO A 123 -14.65 16.84 -0.54
CA PRO A 123 -14.69 15.82 0.49
C PRO A 123 -16.02 15.06 0.40
N GLN A 124 -16.01 13.90 -0.25
CA GLN A 124 -17.11 12.95 -0.20
C GLN A 124 -17.22 12.44 1.24
N PRO A 125 -18.44 12.17 1.77
CA PRO A 125 -18.61 11.53 3.07
C PRO A 125 -17.71 10.30 3.09
N ARG A 126 -16.81 10.25 4.08
CA ARG A 126 -15.91 9.13 4.28
C ARG A 126 -16.73 7.84 4.13
N LEU A 127 -16.19 6.85 3.44
CA LEU A 127 -16.42 5.48 3.92
C LEU A 127 -15.99 5.52 5.39
N THR A 128 -16.94 5.72 6.30
CA THR A 128 -16.74 5.60 7.74
C THR A 128 -16.59 4.12 8.01
N PHE A 129 -15.43 3.58 7.65
CA PHE A 129 -14.92 2.45 8.40
C PHE A 129 -14.60 3.00 9.78
N LYS A 130 -15.02 2.31 10.84
CA LYS A 130 -14.33 2.47 12.12
C LYS A 130 -12.86 2.34 11.78
N ILE A 131 -12.05 3.34 12.10
CA ILE A 131 -10.60 3.20 12.09
C ILE A 131 -10.38 1.90 12.86
N PHE A 132 -9.98 0.84 12.15
CA PHE A 132 -9.59 -0.38 12.82
C PHE A 132 -8.36 0.06 13.58
N GLU A 133 -8.56 0.35 14.87
CA GLU A 133 -7.53 0.34 15.90
C GLU A 133 -6.55 -0.75 15.48
N THR A 134 -5.28 -0.39 15.39
CA THR A 134 -4.20 -1.35 15.28
C THR A 134 -4.45 -2.43 16.33
N LEU A 135 -4.96 -3.59 15.90
CA LEU A 135 -5.09 -4.76 16.77
C LEU A 135 -3.68 -5.35 16.90
N GLY A 136 -3.08 -5.06 18.04
CA GLY A 136 -1.88 -5.68 18.60
C GLY A 136 -1.54 -4.90 19.88
N PRO A 137 -1.29 -5.60 21.01
CA PRO A 137 -1.64 -5.22 22.39
C PRO A 137 -1.23 -3.81 22.85
#